data_AF-A0A975SE75-F1
#
_entry.id   AF-A0A975SE75-F1
#
_cell.length_a   1.000
_cell.length_b   1.000
_cell.length_c   1.000
_cell.angle_alpha   90.00
_cell.angle_beta   90.00
_cell.angle_gamma   90.00
#
_symmetry.space_group_name_H-M   'P 1'
#
loop_
_entity.id
_entity.type
_entity.pdbx_description
1 polymer ?
#
loop_
_entity_poly.entity_id
_entity_poly.type
_entity_poly.pdbx_seq_one_letter_code
_entity_poly.pdbx_strand_id
1 'polypeptide(L)'
;MDKISFTVEGIEGKFYCDADELKSYKTMKQLALSEKHPDGLFEAVERIYMGHDEDYVERVGGFTGLAKLNDAALEAARVKNSLASSPVLKNTETK
;
A
#
# COMPACT_ATOMS: atom_id res chain seq x y z
N MET A 1 8.72 8.04 5.48
CA MET A 1 7.26 7.98 5.59
C MET A 1 6.66 8.69 4.37
N ASP A 2 6.26 7.91 3.37
CA ASP A 2 5.72 8.41 2.10
C ASP A 2 4.26 7.97 1.95
N LYS A 3 3.34 8.75 2.53
CA LYS A 3 1.92 8.44 2.54
C LYS A 3 1.33 8.55 1.14
N ILE A 4 0.69 7.49 0.67
CA ILE A 4 -0.04 7.46 -0.59
C ILE A 4 -1.49 7.05 -0.36
N SER A 5 -2.40 7.57 -1.18
CA SER A 5 -3.80 7.16 -1.17
C SER A 5 -4.10 6.28 -2.38
N PHE A 6 -4.86 5.21 -2.18
CA PHE A 6 -5.29 4.31 -3.24
C PHE A 6 -6.74 3.85 -3.01
N THR A 7 -7.32 3.24 -4.03
CA THR A 7 -8.68 2.69 -3.99
C THR A 7 -8.61 1.22 -4.33
N VAL A 8 -9.44 0.40 -3.67
CA VAL A 8 -9.53 -1.03 -3.98
C VAL A 8 -10.78 -1.27 -4.82
N GLU A 9 -10.63 -2.01 -5.91
CA GLU A 9 -11.76 -2.34 -6.78
C GLU A 9 -12.84 -3.12 -6.00
N GLY A 10 -14.08 -2.64 -6.06
CA GLY A 10 -15.22 -3.23 -5.36
C GLY A 10 -15.41 -2.76 -3.92
N ILE A 11 -14.61 -1.81 -3.42
CA ILE A 11 -14.79 -1.23 -2.09
C ILE A 11 -14.89 0.29 -2.18
N GLU A 12 -15.96 0.84 -1.64
CA GLU A 12 -16.13 2.28 -1.55
C GLU A 12 -15.25 2.84 -0.43
N GLY A 13 -14.24 3.62 -0.81
CA GLY A 13 -13.36 4.30 0.14
C GLY A 13 -11.99 4.59 -0.42
N LYS A 14 -11.30 5.55 0.21
CA LYS A 14 -9.87 5.79 -0.01
C LYS A 14 -9.10 5.14 1.11
N PHE A 15 -8.13 4.32 0.73
CA PHE A 15 -7.16 3.70 1.62
C PHE A 15 -5.88 4.52 1.60
N TYR A 16 -5.11 4.41 2.67
CA TYR A 16 -3.82 5.06 2.78
C TYR A 16 -2.78 4.05 3.18
N CYS A 17 -1.63 4.06 2.51
CA CYS A 17 -0.48 3.25 2.91
C CYS A 17 0.80 4.06 2.84
N ASP A 18 1.82 3.57 3.52
CA ASP A 18 3.18 4.07 3.44
C ASP A 18 3.94 3.34 2.33
N ALA A 19 4.27 4.09 1.26
CA ALA A 19 4.98 3.55 0.11
C ALA A 19 6.47 3.25 0.40
N ASP A 20 7.05 3.83 1.45
CA ASP A 20 8.42 3.57 1.89
C ASP A 20 8.47 2.22 2.62
N GLU A 21 7.50 1.96 3.50
CA GLU A 21 7.35 0.66 4.17
C GLU A 21 7.05 -0.45 3.16
N LEU A 22 6.24 -0.22 2.13
CA LEU A 22 6.02 -1.19 1.05
C LEU A 22 7.29 -1.50 0.23
N LYS A 23 8.29 -0.60 0.24
CA LYS A 23 9.60 -0.78 -0.40
C LYS A 23 10.67 -1.29 0.56
N SER A 24 10.40 -1.27 1.86
CA SER A 24 11.33 -1.68 2.88
C SER A 24 11.58 -3.18 2.81
N TYR A 25 12.85 -3.57 2.71
CA TYR A 25 13.25 -4.97 2.70
C TYR A 25 12.75 -5.73 3.93
N LYS A 26 12.67 -5.06 5.08
CA LYS A 26 12.15 -5.64 6.32
C LYS A 26 10.69 -6.04 6.16
N THR A 27 9.86 -5.13 5.66
CA THR A 27 8.44 -5.32 5.44
C THR A 27 8.18 -6.35 4.34
N MET A 28 8.91 -6.30 3.22
CA MET A 28 8.82 -7.33 2.17
C MET A 28 9.20 -8.72 2.69
N LYS A 29 10.25 -8.81 3.51
CA LYS A 29 10.67 -10.08 4.11
C LYS A 29 9.61 -10.62 5.06
N GLN A 30 8.97 -9.77 5.85
CA GLN A 30 7.85 -10.15 6.73
C GLN A 30 6.63 -10.61 5.93
N LEU A 31 6.29 -9.95 4.82
CA LEU A 31 5.22 -10.39 3.91
C LEU A 31 5.55 -11.74 3.25
N ALA A 32 6.79 -11.93 2.77
CA ALA A 32 7.23 -13.16 2.13
C ALA A 32 7.34 -14.35 3.11
N LEU A 33 7.59 -14.09 4.40
CA LEU A 33 7.65 -15.10 5.45
C LEU A 33 6.32 -15.28 6.19
N SER A 34 5.25 -14.65 5.73
CA SER A 34 3.93 -14.68 6.39
C SER A 34 3.39 -16.11 6.59
N GLU A 35 3.68 -17.04 5.68
CA GLU A 35 3.30 -18.45 5.81
C GLU A 35 3.98 -19.17 6.99
N LYS A 36 5.15 -18.70 7.43
CA LYS A 36 5.92 -19.28 8.54
C LYS A 36 5.83 -18.46 9.83
N HIS A 37 5.59 -17.15 9.70
CA HIS A 37 5.58 -16.20 10.80
C HIS A 37 4.39 -15.23 10.66
N PRO A 38 3.17 -15.65 11.07
CA PRO A 38 1.98 -14.83 10.97
C PRO A 38 2.05 -13.56 11.83
N ASP A 39 2.70 -13.59 13.00
CA ASP A 39 2.94 -12.37 13.81
C ASP A 39 3.70 -11.30 13.04
N GLY A 40 4.68 -11.71 12.23
CA GLY A 40 5.44 -10.81 11.39
C GLY A 40 4.60 -10.15 10.30
N LEU A 41 3.54 -10.81 9.83
CA LEU A 41 2.61 -10.25 8.85
C LEU A 41 1.83 -9.08 9.47
N PHE A 42 1.26 -9.25 10.66
CA PHE A 42 0.45 -8.21 11.31
C PHE A 42 1.27 -6.95 11.60
N GLU A 43 2.48 -7.10 12.15
CA GLU A 43 3.38 -5.96 12.34
C GLU A 43 3.74 -5.23 11.04
N ALA A 44 3.89 -5.97 9.93
CA ALA A 44 4.21 -5.38 8.63
C ALA A 44 3.00 -4.60 8.08
N VAL A 45 1.82 -5.19 8.20
CA VAL A 45 0.54 -4.62 7.75
C VAL A 45 0.21 -3.36 8.57
N GLU A 46 0.35 -3.39 9.90
CA GLU A 46 0.17 -2.23 10.78
C GLU A 46 1.11 -1.08 10.40
N ARG A 47 2.39 -1.38 10.08
CA ARG A 47 3.36 -0.38 9.59
C ARG A 47 2.96 0.21 8.25
N ILE A 48 2.58 -0.64 7.28
CA ILE A 48 2.14 -0.20 5.95
C ILE A 48 0.93 0.71 6.06
N TYR A 49 -0.05 0.37 6.89
CA TYR A 49 -1.31 1.11 7.01
C TYR A 49 -1.32 2.14 8.14
N MET A 50 -0.16 2.40 8.76
CA MET A 50 0.02 3.42 9.81
C MET A 50 -0.93 3.21 11.00
N GLY A 51 -1.23 1.97 11.37
CA GLY A 51 -2.17 1.60 12.45
C GLY A 51 -3.66 1.65 12.07
N HIS A 52 -3.99 1.76 10.78
CA HIS A 52 -5.36 1.66 10.27
C HIS A 52 -5.66 0.29 9.65
N ASP A 53 -4.82 -0.71 9.87
CA ASP A 53 -4.97 -2.03 9.27
C ASP A 53 -6.26 -2.74 9.69
N GLU A 54 -6.66 -2.66 10.96
CA GLU A 54 -7.90 -3.28 11.44
C GLU A 54 -9.14 -2.74 10.69
N ASP A 55 -9.29 -1.41 10.60
CA ASP A 55 -10.40 -0.76 9.86
C ASP A 55 -10.37 -1.12 8.37
N TYR A 56 -9.19 -1.17 7.75
CA TYR A 56 -9.09 -1.52 6.34
C TYR A 56 -9.37 -2.99 6.09
N VAL A 57 -8.92 -3.89 6.97
CA VAL A 57 -9.21 -5.32 6.93
C VAL A 57 -10.71 -5.56 7.07
N GLU A 58 -11.38 -4.87 7.99
CA GLU A 58 -12.85 -4.96 8.12
C GLU A 58 -13.56 -4.49 6.85
N ARG A 59 -13.13 -3.36 6.26
CA ARG A 59 -13.73 -2.81 5.03
C ARG A 59 -13.54 -3.71 3.81
N VAL A 60 -12.44 -4.46 3.73
CA VAL A 60 -12.17 -5.37 2.61
C VAL A 60 -12.84 -6.74 2.78
N GLY A 61 -13.61 -6.94 3.85
CA GLY A 61 -14.30 -8.21 4.12
C GLY A 61 -13.45 -9.21 4.91
N GLY A 62 -12.54 -8.72 5.74
CA GLY A 62 -11.67 -9.51 6.62
C GLY A 62 -10.40 -10.01 5.94
N PHE A 63 -9.78 -11.02 6.53
CA PHE A 63 -8.49 -11.57 6.09
C PHE A 63 -8.49 -12.03 4.62
N THR A 64 -9.64 -12.46 4.10
CA THR A 64 -9.81 -12.84 2.69
C THR A 64 -9.60 -11.67 1.72
N GLY A 65 -9.94 -10.44 2.13
CA GLY A 65 -9.75 -9.22 1.35
C GLY A 65 -8.38 -8.56 1.51
N LEU A 66 -7.61 -8.96 2.54
CA LEU A 66 -6.29 -8.40 2.83
C LEU A 66 -5.31 -8.59 1.67
N ALA A 67 -5.37 -9.73 0.98
CA ALA A 67 -4.53 -9.97 -0.20
C ALA A 67 -4.77 -8.94 -1.31
N LYS A 68 -6.04 -8.60 -1.58
CA LYS A 68 -6.42 -7.57 -2.57
C LYS A 68 -6.02 -6.17 -2.12
N LEU A 69 -6.18 -5.87 -0.83
CA LEU A 69 -5.75 -4.59 -0.25
C LEU A 69 -4.24 -4.39 -0.42
N ASN A 70 -3.45 -5.41 -0.09
CA ASN A 70 -1.99 -5.38 -0.21
C ASN A 70 -1.52 -5.28 -1.66
N ASP A 71 -2.18 -5.97 -2.58
CA ASP A 71 -1.87 -5.90 -4.02
C ASP A 71 -2.12 -4.48 -4.57
N ALA A 72 -3.30 -3.91 -4.30
CA ALA A 72 -3.64 -2.54 -4.69
C ALA A 72 -2.70 -1.49 -4.06
N ALA A 73 -2.30 -1.68 -2.80
CA ALA A 73 -1.34 -0.83 -2.11
C ALA A 73 0.04 -0.89 -2.78
N LEU A 74 0.50 -2.10 -3.13
CA LEU A 74 1.77 -2.33 -3.82
C LEU A 74 1.76 -1.72 -5.22
N GLU A 75 0.68 -1.90 -5.98
CA GLU A 75 0.49 -1.27 -7.28
C GLU A 75 0.54 0.25 -7.17
N ALA A 76 -0.18 0.85 -6.21
CA ALA A 76 -0.14 2.29 -5.99
C ALA A 76 1.27 2.81 -5.64
N ALA A 77 2.03 2.06 -4.83
CA ALA A 77 3.42 2.40 -4.50
C ALA A 77 4.36 2.30 -5.72
N ARG A 78 4.13 1.32 -6.60
CA ARG A 78 4.85 1.17 -7.87
C ARG A 78 4.48 2.27 -8.87
N VAL A 79 3.21 2.62 -8.99
CA VAL A 79 2.72 3.73 -9.84
C VAL A 79 3.33 5.04 -9.40
N LYS A 80 3.37 5.35 -8.10
CA LYS A 80 4.04 6.58 -7.61
C LYS A 80 5.54 6.58 -7.94
N ASN A 81 6.21 5.43 -7.93
CA ASN A 81 7.61 5.35 -8.35
C ASN A 81 7.79 5.57 -9.87
N SER A 82 6.86 5.10 -10.69
CA SER A 82 6.84 5.34 -12.14
C SER A 82 6.51 6.79 -12.49
N LEU A 83 5.56 7.40 -11.76
CA LEU A 83 5.23 8.83 -11.87
C LEU A 83 6.35 9.72 -11.35
N ALA A 84 7.07 9.32 -10.28
CA ALA A 84 8.27 10.01 -9.81
C ALA A 84 9.46 9.86 -10.78
N SER A 85 9.47 8.80 -11.60
CA SER A 85 10.44 8.61 -12.70
C SER A 85 9.98 9.23 -14.02
N SER A 86 8.82 9.88 -14.06
CA SER A 86 8.41 10.68 -15.21
C SER A 86 8.87 12.12 -14.95
N PRO A 87 9.90 12.64 -15.66
CA PRO A 87 10.15 14.07 -15.64
C PRO A 87 8.89 14.75 -16.10
N VAL A 88 8.27 15.51 -15.19
CA VAL A 88 7.18 16.42 -15.49
C VAL A 88 7.60 17.24 -16.71
N LEU A 89 6.94 16.99 -17.85
CA LEU A 89 6.96 17.88 -19.00
C LEU A 89 6.30 19.18 -18.53
N LYS A 90 7.14 20.05 -17.98
CA LYS A 90 6.75 21.36 -17.47
C LYS A 90 6.73 22.33 -18.64
N ASN A 91 5.73 22.22 -19.50
CA ASN A 91 5.50 23.19 -20.56
C ASN A 91 4.02 23.60 -20.51
N THR A 92 3.78 24.44 -19.51
CA THR A 92 2.76 25.47 -19.38
C THR A 92 2.11 25.91 -20.70
N GLU A 93 0.78 25.83 -20.74
CA GLU A 93 -0.06 26.73 -21.53
C GLU A 93 0.23 28.19 -21.15
N THR A 94 0.56 29.05 -22.11
CA THR A 94 0.24 30.49 -22.02
C THR A 94 0.15 31.13 -23.42
N LYS A 95 -1.08 31.50 -23.79
CA LYS A 95 -1.52 32.58 -24.69
C LYS A 95 -1.16 32.57 -26.19
#